data_AF-A0A401UEC0-F1
#
_entry.id   AF-A0A401UEC0-F1
#
_cell.length_a   1.000
_cell.length_b   1.000
_cell.length_c   1.000
_cell.angle_alpha   90.00
_cell.angle_beta   90.00
_cell.angle_gamma   90.00
#
_symmetry.space_group_name_H-M   'P 1'
#
loop_
_entity.id
_entity.type
_entity.pdbx_description
1 polymer ?
#
loop_
_entity_poly.entity_id
_entity_poly.type
_entity_poly.pdbx_seq_one_letter_code
_entity_poly.pdbx_strand_id
1 'polypeptide(L)'
;MGLGAGFLKQMNDTIKYNRDLLGKKKSIREIYKDEIKKRGTNYEKQDLEHVRERVALALKRDRASELFSKIMAIVIAALLIGGLIWALRSFDFHLNKPVKHIDKTHLYKTIIYDQPNGLKLKTDYFIHGPKAAETYLKDGFKHQNSESYYESGQQFRTALYYYDTLITEIFLYKTGDTILNFPTLSNDKIYKIKLLSPSKDKQIEFDFFDGKIIQDTYEEKNLTK
;
A
#
# COMPACT_ATOMS: atom_id res chain seq x y z
N MET A 1 -27.95 3.74 28.21
CA MET A 1 -28.54 3.51 26.87
C MET A 1 -28.75 4.87 26.21
N GLY A 2 -28.27 5.11 24.98
CA GLY A 2 -28.66 6.33 24.25
C GLY A 2 -27.77 6.84 23.11
N LEU A 3 -26.53 6.36 22.95
CA LEU A 3 -25.62 6.93 21.93
C LEU A 3 -25.82 6.38 20.49
N GLY A 4 -26.55 5.28 20.31
CA GLY A 4 -26.82 4.70 18.98
C GLY A 4 -28.02 5.29 18.23
N ALA A 5 -28.96 5.92 18.94
CA ALA A 5 -30.22 6.39 18.34
C ALA A 5 -30.06 7.69 17.53
N GLY A 6 -29.12 8.56 17.93
CA GLY A 6 -28.83 9.80 17.21
C GLY A 6 -28.18 9.57 15.84
N PHE A 7 -27.25 8.61 15.78
CA PHE A 7 -26.49 8.30 14.56
C PHE A 7 -27.37 7.67 13.47
N LEU A 8 -28.28 6.76 13.87
CA LEU A 8 -29.23 6.13 12.95
C LEU A 8 -30.26 7.13 12.41
N LYS A 9 -30.69 8.10 13.22
CA LYS A 9 -31.60 9.17 12.77
C LYS A 9 -30.91 10.08 11.74
N GLN A 10 -29.66 10.46 12.02
CA GLN A 10 -28.88 11.32 11.12
C GLN A 10 -28.58 10.63 9.77
N MET A 11 -28.29 9.33 9.77
CA MET A 11 -28.14 8.55 8.54
C MET A 11 -29.46 8.45 7.75
N ASN A 12 -30.59 8.21 8.42
CA ASN A 12 -31.89 8.11 7.76
C ASN A 12 -32.31 9.45 7.12
N ASP A 13 -32.06 10.56 7.81
CA ASP A 13 -32.33 11.90 7.28
C ASP A 13 -31.41 12.24 6.08
N THR A 14 -30.15 11.81 6.11
CA THR A 14 -29.20 11.99 5.00
C THR A 14 -29.57 11.14 3.78
N ILE A 15 -30.01 9.89 3.99
CA ILE A 15 -30.48 9.00 2.92
C ILE A 15 -31.78 9.56 2.31
N LYS A 16 -32.68 10.11 3.12
CA LYS A 16 -33.92 10.72 2.66
C LYS A 16 -33.65 12.00 1.85
N TYR A 17 -32.72 12.85 2.29
CA TYR A 17 -32.29 14.04 1.57
C TYR A 17 -31.62 13.69 0.22
N ASN A 18 -30.74 12.68 0.19
CA ASN A 18 -30.12 12.21 -1.05
C ASN A 18 -31.13 11.56 -1.99
N ARG A 19 -32.17 10.90 -1.46
CA ARG A 19 -33.27 10.33 -2.26
C ARG A 19 -34.18 11.42 -2.84
N ASP A 20 -34.39 12.54 -2.15
CA ASP A 20 -35.09 13.72 -2.68
C ASP A 20 -34.26 14.46 -3.73
N LEU A 21 -32.92 14.51 -3.58
CA LEU A 21 -32.01 15.03 -4.61
C LEU A 21 -31.95 14.15 -5.88
N LEU A 22 -32.16 12.84 -5.72
CA LEU A 22 -32.36 11.88 -6.82
C LEU A 22 -33.81 11.84 -7.32
N GLY A 23 -34.71 12.63 -6.71
CA GLY A 23 -36.07 12.84 -7.15
C GLY A 23 -36.08 13.54 -8.50
N LYS A 24 -36.37 12.76 -9.56
CA LYS A 24 -36.75 13.14 -10.93
C LYS A 24 -36.50 14.62 -11.29
N LYS A 25 -35.48 14.89 -12.13
CA LYS A 25 -35.31 16.17 -12.84
C LYS A 25 -36.69 16.64 -13.33
N LYS A 26 -37.22 17.69 -12.71
CA LYS A 26 -38.50 18.30 -13.11
C LYS A 26 -38.43 18.63 -14.60
N SER A 27 -39.43 18.20 -15.35
CA SER A 27 -39.48 18.58 -16.77
C SER A 27 -39.65 20.10 -16.88
N ILE A 28 -39.16 20.70 -17.96
CA ILE A 28 -39.30 22.15 -18.23
C ILE A 28 -40.76 22.61 -18.05
N ARG A 29 -41.72 21.73 -18.37
CA ARG A 29 -43.16 21.98 -18.23
C ARG A 29 -43.62 22.14 -16.77
N GLU A 30 -42.98 21.45 -15.84
CA GLU A 30 -43.27 21.54 -14.40
C GLU A 30 -42.63 22.77 -13.79
N ILE A 31 -41.41 23.13 -14.21
CA ILE A 31 -40.76 24.39 -13.83
C ILE A 31 -41.61 25.59 -14.28
N TYR A 32 -42.14 25.54 -15.50
CA TYR A 32 -43.02 26.57 -16.06
C TYR A 32 -44.35 26.67 -15.29
N LYS A 33 -44.96 25.54 -14.91
CA LYS A 33 -46.18 25.52 -14.09
C LYS A 33 -45.95 26.04 -12.68
N ASP A 34 -44.80 25.74 -12.08
CA ASP A 34 -44.44 26.22 -10.74
C ASP A 34 -44.15 27.73 -10.74
N GLU A 35 -43.55 28.28 -11.80
CA GLU A 35 -43.36 29.73 -11.97
C GLU A 35 -44.68 30.47 -12.21
N ILE A 36 -45.56 29.94 -13.06
CA ILE A 36 -46.89 30.51 -13.31
C ILE A 36 -47.73 30.49 -12.03
N LYS A 37 -47.64 29.42 -11.22
CA LYS A 37 -48.35 29.33 -9.93
C LYS A 37 -47.78 30.24 -8.85
N LYS A 38 -46.45 30.44 -8.80
CA LYS A 38 -45.80 31.31 -7.79
C LYS A 38 -46.14 32.78 -7.93
N ARG A 39 -46.60 33.23 -9.10
CA ARG A 39 -46.94 34.65 -9.37
C ARG A 39 -48.38 34.79 -9.83
N GLY A 40 -49.31 34.24 -9.05
CA GLY A 40 -50.73 34.45 -9.28
C GLY A 40 -51.08 35.93 -9.20
N THR A 41 -51.17 36.59 -10.35
CA THR A 41 -52.19 37.59 -10.75
C THR A 41 -51.78 38.24 -12.08
N ASN A 42 -52.71 38.21 -13.04
CA ASN A 42 -52.85 39.03 -14.26
C ASN A 42 -51.61 39.28 -15.13
N TYR A 43 -51.57 38.63 -16.30
CA TYR A 43 -50.68 39.02 -17.39
C TYR A 43 -51.47 39.26 -18.67
N GLU A 44 -51.47 40.51 -19.14
CA GLU A 44 -51.79 40.86 -20.52
C GLU A 44 -50.72 40.29 -21.47
N LYS A 45 -51.12 40.01 -22.72
CA LYS A 45 -50.32 39.29 -23.72
C LYS A 45 -48.95 39.93 -24.04
N GLN A 46 -48.74 41.22 -23.74
CA GLN A 46 -47.46 41.92 -23.98
C GLN A 46 -46.33 41.49 -23.04
N ASP A 47 -46.61 41.05 -21.81
CA ASP A 47 -45.55 40.66 -20.85
C ASP A 47 -45.04 39.23 -21.05
N LEU A 48 -45.79 38.40 -21.80
CA LEU A 48 -45.42 37.03 -22.14
C LEU A 48 -44.18 36.96 -23.04
N GLU A 49 -43.98 37.95 -23.91
CA GLU A 49 -42.80 38.02 -24.78
C GLU A 49 -41.55 38.40 -23.97
N HIS A 50 -41.65 39.37 -23.07
CA HIS A 50 -40.53 39.75 -22.18
C HIS A 50 -40.16 38.66 -21.17
N VAL A 51 -41.11 37.83 -20.73
CA VAL A 51 -40.81 36.65 -19.91
C VAL A 51 -40.13 35.57 -20.77
N ARG A 52 -40.57 35.36 -22.01
CA ARG A 52 -39.92 34.40 -22.94
C ARG A 52 -38.48 34.80 -23.26
N GLU A 53 -38.21 36.08 -23.51
CA GLU A 53 -36.84 36.56 -23.77
C GLU A 53 -35.93 36.40 -22.54
N ARG A 54 -36.43 36.72 -21.34
CA ARG A 54 -35.67 36.51 -20.10
C ARG A 54 -35.39 35.05 -19.81
N VAL A 55 -36.36 34.16 -20.04
CA VAL A 55 -36.17 32.71 -19.92
C VAL A 55 -35.21 32.18 -20.99
N ALA A 56 -35.27 32.70 -22.23
CA ALA A 56 -34.34 32.32 -23.29
C ALA A 56 -32.89 32.76 -22.99
N LEU A 57 -32.70 33.96 -22.41
CA LEU A 57 -31.40 34.44 -21.96
C LEU A 57 -30.85 33.64 -20.76
N ALA A 58 -31.72 33.28 -19.81
CA ALA A 58 -31.35 32.42 -18.68
C ALA A 58 -30.94 31.02 -19.16
N LEU A 59 -31.72 30.41 -20.08
CA LEU A 59 -31.41 29.11 -20.68
C LEU A 59 -30.13 29.13 -21.52
N LYS A 60 -29.83 30.24 -22.22
CA LYS A 60 -28.56 30.42 -22.94
C LYS A 60 -27.37 30.50 -21.98
N ARG A 61 -27.50 31.21 -20.85
CA ARG A 61 -26.47 31.28 -19.81
C ARG A 61 -26.25 29.94 -19.12
N ASP A 62 -27.32 29.21 -18.81
CA ASP A 62 -27.21 27.86 -18.23
C ASP A 62 -26.52 26.88 -19.17
N ARG A 63 -26.88 26.87 -20.46
CA ARG A 63 -26.18 26.04 -21.47
C ARG A 63 -24.71 26.41 -21.62
N ALA A 64 -24.39 27.71 -21.61
CA ALA A 64 -23.00 28.17 -21.68
C ALA A 64 -22.20 27.75 -20.44
N SER A 65 -22.81 27.83 -19.25
CA SER A 65 -22.19 27.38 -17.99
C SER A 65 -21.98 25.85 -17.96
N GLU A 66 -22.92 25.08 -18.52
CA GLU A 66 -22.83 23.62 -18.59
C GLU A 66 -21.76 23.17 -19.61
N LEU A 67 -21.64 23.88 -20.74
CA LEU A 67 -20.56 23.65 -21.69
C LEU A 67 -19.20 24.03 -21.10
N PHE A 68 -19.11 25.16 -20.39
CA PHE A 68 -17.89 25.61 -19.75
C PHE A 68 -17.42 24.62 -18.67
N SER A 69 -18.32 24.12 -17.82
CA SER A 69 -17.97 23.13 -16.79
C SER A 69 -17.51 21.79 -17.39
N LYS A 70 -18.11 21.33 -18.48
CA LYS A 70 -17.66 20.14 -19.22
C LYS A 70 -16.27 20.33 -19.83
N ILE A 71 -16.01 21.49 -20.45
CA ILE A 71 -14.70 21.81 -21.02
C ILE A 71 -13.63 21.88 -19.92
N MET A 72 -13.93 22.55 -18.81
CA MET A 72 -13.02 22.62 -17.66
C MET A 72 -12.71 21.25 -17.06
N ALA A 73 -13.71 20.36 -16.96
CA ALA A 73 -13.50 18.99 -16.50
C ALA A 73 -12.55 18.20 -17.42
N ILE A 74 -12.67 18.37 -18.74
CA ILE A 74 -11.78 17.72 -19.73
C ILE A 74 -10.36 18.27 -19.61
N VAL A 75 -10.19 19.58 -19.44
CA VAL A 75 -8.87 20.21 -19.27
C VAL A 75 -8.19 19.74 -17.99
N ILE A 76 -8.91 19.67 -16.88
CA ILE A 76 -8.37 19.15 -15.60
C ILE A 76 -7.97 17.68 -15.76
N ALA A 77 -8.79 16.84 -16.41
CA ALA A 77 -8.46 15.45 -16.66
C ALA A 77 -7.20 15.30 -17.54
N ALA A 78 -7.07 16.12 -18.59
CA ALA A 78 -5.90 16.13 -19.45
C ALA A 78 -4.63 16.57 -18.69
N LEU A 79 -4.73 17.57 -17.80
CA LEU A 79 -3.62 18.00 -16.94
C LEU A 79 -3.21 16.92 -15.94
N LEU A 80 -4.16 16.19 -15.35
CA LEU A 80 -3.86 15.08 -14.44
C LEU A 80 -3.14 13.94 -15.16
N ILE A 81 -3.61 13.55 -16.36
CA ILE A 81 -2.98 12.50 -17.17
C ILE A 81 -1.59 12.95 -17.62
N GLY A 82 -1.46 14.19 -18.12
CA GLY A 82 -0.18 14.75 -18.54
C GLY A 82 0.82 14.86 -17.38
N GLY A 83 0.37 15.29 -16.21
CA GLY A 83 1.17 15.35 -14.98
C GLY A 83 1.63 13.97 -14.52
N LEU A 84 0.79 12.95 -14.62
CA LEU A 84 1.15 11.57 -14.30
C LEU A 84 2.22 11.02 -15.26
N ILE A 85 2.07 11.27 -16.56
CA ILE A 85 3.04 10.87 -17.58
C ILE A 85 4.38 11.58 -17.36
N TRP A 86 4.36 12.88 -17.06
CA TRP A 86 5.56 13.64 -16.77
C TRP A 86 6.25 13.13 -15.50
N ALA A 87 5.52 12.91 -14.40
CA ALA A 87 6.05 12.34 -13.18
C ALA A 87 6.69 10.97 -13.41
N LEU A 88 6.03 10.07 -14.14
CA LEU A 88 6.59 8.76 -14.49
C LEU A 88 7.86 8.84 -15.34
N ARG A 89 8.06 9.93 -16.11
CA ARG A 89 9.24 10.15 -16.95
C ARG A 89 10.36 10.89 -16.20
N SER A 90 10.03 11.79 -15.29
CA SER A 90 10.99 12.61 -14.53
C SER A 90 11.51 11.92 -13.28
N PHE A 91 10.77 10.95 -12.74
CA PHE A 91 11.33 10.02 -11.76
C PHE A 91 12.23 9.03 -12.47
N ASP A 92 13.53 9.32 -12.44
CA ASP A 92 14.58 8.36 -12.76
C ASP A 92 14.49 7.22 -11.73
N PHE A 93 13.64 6.23 -12.00
CA PHE A 93 13.81 4.91 -11.42
C PHE A 93 15.09 4.34 -12.04
N HIS A 94 16.24 4.75 -11.50
CA HIS A 94 17.46 3.97 -11.57
C HIS A 94 17.24 2.68 -10.75
N LEU A 95 16.34 1.84 -11.25
CA LEU A 95 16.36 0.41 -11.03
C LEU A 95 17.66 -0.04 -11.69
N ASN A 96 18.72 -0.19 -10.89
CA ASN A 96 19.88 -1.01 -11.22
C ASN A 96 19.34 -2.23 -11.95
N LYS A 97 19.51 -2.31 -13.27
CA LYS A 97 18.87 -3.35 -14.09
C LYS A 97 19.37 -4.68 -13.54
N PRO A 98 18.52 -5.48 -12.86
CA PRO A 98 18.97 -6.77 -12.37
C PRO A 98 19.29 -7.60 -13.61
N VAL A 99 20.46 -8.24 -13.62
CA VAL A 99 20.84 -9.22 -14.64
C VAL A 99 19.77 -10.31 -14.64
N LYS A 100 18.88 -10.29 -15.63
CA LYS A 100 17.76 -11.23 -15.78
C LYS A 100 18.31 -12.59 -16.22
N HIS A 101 18.70 -13.42 -15.26
CA HIS A 101 18.62 -14.87 -15.44
C HIS A 101 17.20 -15.30 -15.06
N ILE A 102 16.31 -15.37 -16.05
CA ILE A 102 14.97 -15.92 -15.85
C ILE A 102 15.06 -17.40 -16.20
N ASP A 103 15.38 -18.21 -15.20
CA ASP A 103 15.17 -19.64 -15.26
C ASP A 103 13.66 -19.89 -15.20
N LYS A 104 13.09 -20.43 -16.29
CA LYS A 104 11.64 -20.61 -16.48
C LYS A 104 11.11 -21.86 -15.77
N THR A 105 11.93 -22.57 -14.99
CA THR A 105 11.51 -23.78 -14.26
C THR A 105 11.01 -23.51 -12.84
N HIS A 106 11.07 -22.26 -12.35
CA HIS A 106 10.99 -21.97 -10.93
C HIS A 106 9.65 -21.34 -10.52
N LEU A 107 9.03 -21.87 -9.45
CA LEU A 107 7.83 -21.35 -8.76
C LEU A 107 8.00 -19.92 -8.19
N TYR A 108 9.20 -19.35 -8.31
CA TYR A 108 9.61 -18.09 -7.71
C TYR A 108 10.42 -17.25 -8.70
N LYS A 109 10.30 -15.93 -8.55
CA LYS A 109 11.13 -14.92 -9.20
C LYS A 109 12.13 -14.37 -8.18
N THR A 110 13.41 -14.60 -8.39
CA THR A 110 14.48 -14.07 -7.52
C THR A 110 14.98 -12.71 -8.01
N ILE A 111 15.21 -11.79 -7.09
CA ILE A 111 15.91 -10.52 -7.31
C ILE A 111 16.98 -10.38 -6.24
N ILE A 112 18.18 -9.92 -6.61
CA ILE A 112 19.27 -9.65 -5.67
C ILE A 112 19.55 -8.15 -5.70
N TYR A 113 19.54 -7.53 -4.52
CA TYR A 113 19.82 -6.12 -4.31
C TYR A 113 21.15 -5.96 -3.57
N ASP A 114 22.04 -5.14 -4.09
CA ASP A 114 23.27 -4.77 -3.38
C ASP A 114 22.96 -3.77 -2.26
N GLN A 115 23.56 -3.98 -1.08
CA GLN A 115 23.40 -3.12 0.10
C GLN A 115 24.73 -2.39 0.41
N PRO A 116 24.67 -1.19 1.01
CA PRO A 116 25.84 -0.33 1.22
C PRO A 116 26.91 -0.86 2.19
N ASN A 117 26.68 -2.02 2.81
CA ASN A 117 27.57 -2.67 3.79
C ASN A 117 28.23 -3.95 3.27
N GLY A 118 28.27 -4.14 1.94
CA GLY A 118 28.80 -5.36 1.33
C GLY A 118 27.89 -6.57 1.47
N LEU A 119 26.68 -6.40 2.01
CA LEU A 119 25.65 -7.42 1.99
C LEU A 119 24.90 -7.40 0.66
N LYS A 120 24.32 -8.53 0.31
CA LYS A 120 23.36 -8.67 -0.78
C LYS A 120 22.05 -9.16 -0.22
N LEU A 121 20.98 -8.43 -0.45
CA LEU A 121 19.63 -8.88 -0.11
C LEU A 121 19.10 -9.72 -1.28
N LYS A 122 18.97 -11.03 -1.07
CA LYS A 122 18.26 -11.91 -1.99
C LYS A 122 16.78 -11.94 -1.61
N THR A 123 15.91 -11.53 -2.52
CA THR A 123 14.46 -11.56 -2.36
C THR A 123 13.85 -12.51 -3.39
N ASP A 124 13.17 -13.55 -2.92
CA ASP A 124 12.37 -14.44 -3.74
C ASP A 124 10.90 -13.98 -3.69
N TYR A 125 10.25 -13.86 -4.85
CA TYR A 125 8.85 -13.50 -5.01
C TYR A 125 8.07 -14.69 -5.57
N PHE A 126 6.80 -14.86 -5.17
CA PHE A 126 5.91 -15.74 -5.92
C PHE A 126 5.74 -15.20 -7.35
N ILE A 127 5.64 -16.06 -8.38
CA ILE A 127 5.61 -15.63 -9.80
C ILE A 127 4.57 -14.52 -10.06
N HIS A 128 3.40 -14.64 -9.44
CA HIS A 128 2.28 -13.70 -9.56
C HIS A 128 1.86 -13.11 -8.22
N GLY A 129 2.77 -13.05 -7.24
CA GLY A 129 2.40 -12.74 -5.87
C GLY A 129 3.38 -11.84 -5.13
N PRO A 130 3.16 -11.69 -3.82
CA PRO A 130 4.04 -10.90 -2.98
C PRO A 130 5.40 -11.58 -2.80
N LYS A 131 6.24 -10.93 -2.01
CA LYS A 131 7.50 -11.47 -1.52
C LYS A 131 7.27 -12.81 -0.82
N ALA A 132 8.04 -13.83 -1.18
CA ALA A 132 8.01 -15.17 -0.62
C ALA A 132 9.12 -15.37 0.43
N ALA A 133 10.32 -14.84 0.17
CA ALA A 133 11.42 -14.90 1.13
C ALA A 133 12.39 -13.74 0.94
N GLU A 134 13.08 -13.38 2.02
CA GLU A 134 14.21 -12.46 2.02
C GLU A 134 15.36 -13.06 2.78
N THR A 135 16.58 -12.89 2.29
CA THR A 135 17.77 -13.41 2.93
C THR A 135 18.94 -12.49 2.65
N TYR A 136 19.57 -12.02 3.71
CA TYR A 136 20.83 -11.30 3.60
C TYR A 136 21.96 -12.30 3.34
N LEU A 137 22.82 -11.96 2.38
CA LEU A 137 23.98 -12.71 1.97
C LEU A 137 25.24 -11.87 2.20
N LYS A 138 26.29 -12.50 2.72
CA LYS A 138 27.64 -11.93 2.81
C LYS A 138 28.60 -12.92 2.15
N ASP A 139 29.35 -12.45 1.15
CA ASP A 139 30.28 -13.29 0.37
C ASP A 139 29.63 -14.55 -0.25
N GLY A 140 28.32 -14.50 -0.54
CA GLY A 140 27.54 -15.62 -1.09
C GLY A 140 26.89 -16.53 -0.05
N PHE A 141 27.23 -16.38 1.23
CA PHE A 141 26.67 -17.17 2.34
C PHE A 141 25.52 -16.43 3.04
N LYS A 142 24.52 -17.15 3.54
CA LYS A 142 23.45 -16.57 4.38
C LYS A 142 24.05 -15.96 5.64
N HIS A 143 23.68 -14.72 5.91
CA HIS A 143 24.24 -13.95 7.01
C HIS A 143 23.17 -12.99 7.53
N GLN A 144 22.98 -12.89 8.85
CA GLN A 144 21.89 -12.17 9.50
C GLN A 144 20.51 -12.76 9.18
N ASN A 145 19.50 -11.90 9.00
CA ASN A 145 18.11 -12.31 8.99
C ASN A 145 17.73 -12.98 7.66
N SER A 146 16.90 -14.01 7.78
CA SER A 146 16.22 -14.66 6.69
C SER A 146 14.74 -14.77 7.07
N GLU A 147 13.90 -14.13 6.28
CA GLU A 147 12.46 -14.07 6.50
C GLU A 147 11.74 -14.82 5.39
N SER A 148 10.62 -15.46 5.72
CA SER A 148 9.79 -16.13 4.73
C SER A 148 8.32 -15.87 5.01
N TYR A 149 7.53 -15.75 3.95
CA TYR A 149 6.16 -15.25 3.98
C TYR A 149 5.19 -16.19 3.27
N TYR A 150 3.97 -16.26 3.80
CA TYR A 150 2.86 -16.91 3.13
C TYR A 150 2.51 -16.15 1.84
N GLU A 151 1.81 -16.81 0.90
CA GLU A 151 1.27 -16.14 -0.29
C GLU A 151 0.34 -14.97 0.05
N SER A 152 -0.30 -15.02 1.22
CA SER A 152 -1.14 -13.94 1.74
C SER A 152 -0.35 -12.76 2.33
N GLY A 153 0.97 -12.85 2.41
CA GLY A 153 1.89 -11.78 2.82
C GLY A 153 2.30 -11.77 4.29
N GLN A 154 1.65 -12.55 5.16
CA GLN A 154 2.08 -12.69 6.55
C GLN A 154 3.38 -13.50 6.65
N GLN A 155 4.24 -13.13 7.59
CA GLN A 155 5.48 -13.86 7.85
C GLN A 155 5.18 -15.23 8.47
N PHE A 156 5.81 -16.30 7.94
CA PHE A 156 5.70 -17.65 8.51
C PHE A 156 6.98 -18.12 9.17
N ARG A 157 8.12 -17.46 8.89
CA ARG A 157 9.42 -17.86 9.39
C ARG A 157 10.34 -16.65 9.54
N THR A 158 11.07 -16.63 10.64
CA THR A 158 12.24 -15.78 10.82
C THR A 158 13.40 -16.65 11.27
N ALA A 159 14.56 -16.46 10.66
CA ALA A 159 15.77 -17.21 10.97
C ALA A 159 16.98 -16.28 11.00
N LEU A 160 17.91 -16.53 11.90
CA LEU A 160 19.18 -15.83 12.00
C LEU A 160 20.30 -16.77 11.57
N TYR A 161 21.10 -16.33 10.60
CA TYR A 161 22.24 -17.08 10.09
C TYR A 161 23.57 -16.36 10.37
N TYR A 162 24.62 -17.16 10.52
CA TYR A 162 26.01 -16.70 10.49
C TYR A 162 26.80 -17.54 9.49
N TYR A 163 27.07 -16.99 8.30
CA TYR A 163 27.78 -17.68 7.22
C TYR A 163 27.25 -19.11 6.98
N ASP A 164 25.98 -19.20 6.58
CA ASP A 164 25.18 -20.43 6.41
C ASP A 164 24.91 -21.26 7.68
N THR A 165 25.50 -20.93 8.82
CA THR A 165 25.19 -21.58 10.10
C THR A 165 23.88 -21.01 10.66
N LEU A 166 22.86 -21.87 10.84
CA LEU A 166 21.61 -21.48 11.48
C LEU A 166 21.82 -21.28 12.99
N ILE A 167 21.57 -20.07 13.49
CA ILE A 167 21.69 -19.72 14.91
C ILE A 167 20.34 -19.86 15.62
N THR A 168 19.29 -19.32 15.02
CA THR A 168 17.93 -19.40 15.56
C THR A 168 16.91 -19.45 14.43
N GLU A 169 15.76 -20.05 14.72
CA GLU A 169 14.64 -20.17 13.80
C GLU A 169 13.34 -20.16 14.57
N ILE A 170 12.40 -19.35 14.11
CA ILE A 170 11.07 -19.23 14.68
C ILE A 170 10.07 -19.34 13.53
N PHE A 171 9.03 -20.15 13.74
CA PHE A 171 7.91 -20.28 12.82
C PHE A 171 6.67 -19.60 13.39
N LEU A 172 5.87 -19.01 12.50
CA LEU A 172 4.71 -18.18 12.82
C LEU A 172 3.49 -18.70 12.07
N TYR A 173 2.33 -18.73 12.72
CA TYR A 173 1.03 -18.89 12.09
C TYR A 173 0.66 -17.64 11.29
N LYS A 174 -0.34 -17.75 10.40
CA LYS A 174 -0.91 -16.58 9.68
C LYS A 174 -1.45 -15.49 10.61
N THR A 175 -1.80 -15.82 11.85
CA THR A 175 -2.24 -14.88 12.89
C THR A 175 -1.08 -14.07 13.48
N GLY A 176 0.17 -14.48 13.23
CA GLY A 176 1.37 -13.94 13.88
C GLY A 176 1.77 -14.71 15.14
N ASP A 177 0.95 -15.66 15.59
CA ASP A 177 1.28 -16.49 16.76
C ASP A 177 2.46 -17.41 16.44
N THR A 178 3.40 -17.55 17.36
CA THR A 178 4.51 -18.50 17.20
C THR A 178 3.99 -19.93 17.21
N ILE A 179 4.46 -20.74 16.26
CA ILE A 179 4.23 -22.18 16.25
C ILE A 179 5.12 -22.78 17.36
N LEU A 180 4.57 -22.80 18.58
CA LEU A 180 5.20 -23.33 19.79
C LEU A 180 5.26 -24.87 19.70
N ASN A 181 6.18 -25.40 18.89
CA ASN A 181 6.56 -26.82 18.90
C ASN A 181 8.04 -27.02 18.50
N PHE A 182 8.91 -26.09 18.89
CA PHE A 182 10.34 -26.35 19.03
C PHE A 182 10.74 -26.17 20.49
N PRO A 183 11.63 -27.00 21.04
CA PRO A 183 11.99 -26.95 22.45
C PRO A 183 12.44 -25.54 22.82
N THR A 184 11.70 -24.92 23.72
CA THR A 184 12.01 -23.61 24.29
C THR A 184 13.40 -23.66 24.90
N LEU A 185 14.35 -23.00 24.25
CA LEU A 185 15.57 -22.55 24.92
C LEU A 185 15.09 -21.58 26.01
N SER A 186 15.18 -21.99 27.26
CA SER A 186 14.62 -21.32 28.43
C SER A 186 14.93 -19.82 28.44
N ASN A 187 13.91 -18.98 28.68
CA ASN A 187 13.99 -17.51 28.81
C ASN A 187 14.95 -17.01 29.90
N ASP A 188 15.54 -17.91 30.69
CA ASP A 188 16.39 -17.59 31.82
C ASP A 188 17.88 -17.77 31.50
N LYS A 189 18.23 -18.10 30.25
CA LYS A 189 19.59 -18.46 29.87
C LYS A 189 20.11 -17.59 28.73
N ILE A 190 21.19 -16.89 29.02
CA ILE A 190 22.05 -16.28 28.01
C ILE A 190 22.94 -17.40 27.46
N TYR A 191 22.93 -17.56 26.14
CA TYR A 191 23.73 -18.57 25.47
C TYR A 191 25.00 -17.93 24.92
N LYS A 192 26.16 -18.33 25.45
CA LYS A 192 27.44 -17.93 24.86
C LYS A 192 27.73 -18.81 23.65
N ILE A 193 27.65 -18.20 22.47
CA ILE A 193 27.88 -18.86 21.19
C ILE A 193 29.34 -18.69 20.78
N LYS A 194 29.99 -19.77 20.35
CA LYS A 194 31.33 -19.78 19.78
C LYS A 194 31.28 -20.42 18.41
N LEU A 195 31.62 -19.66 17.37
CA LEU A 195 31.61 -20.12 15.99
C LEU A 195 33.00 -19.98 15.40
N LEU A 196 33.39 -20.94 14.58
CA LEU A 196 34.55 -20.79 13.72
C LEU A 196 34.08 -20.12 12.42
N SER A 197 34.89 -19.20 11.90
CA SER A 197 34.71 -18.70 10.54
C SER A 197 34.74 -19.88 9.55
N PRO A 198 34.10 -19.76 8.37
CA PRO A 198 34.18 -20.80 7.33
C PRO A 198 35.63 -21.18 6.95
N SER A 199 36.53 -20.19 6.94
CA SER A 199 37.96 -20.33 6.72
C SER A 199 38.74 -20.90 7.92
N LYS A 200 38.10 -21.05 9.08
CA LYS A 200 38.66 -21.54 10.36
C LYS A 200 39.85 -20.75 10.89
N ASP A 201 40.06 -19.54 10.39
CA ASP A 201 41.11 -18.61 10.79
C ASP A 201 40.67 -17.67 11.93
N LYS A 202 39.37 -17.62 12.21
CA LYS A 202 38.79 -16.77 13.24
C LYS A 202 37.80 -17.55 14.09
N GLN A 203 37.76 -17.21 15.36
CA GLN A 203 36.73 -17.61 16.29
C GLN A 203 35.91 -16.39 16.65
N ILE A 204 34.61 -16.46 16.42
CA ILE A 204 33.65 -15.43 16.78
C ILE A 204 32.92 -15.89 18.03
N GLU A 205 32.88 -15.04 19.04
CA GLU A 205 32.14 -15.27 20.27
C GLU A 205 31.11 -14.17 20.46
N PHE A 206 29.89 -14.52 20.88
CA PHE A 206 28.87 -13.55 21.27
C PHE A 206 27.82 -14.20 22.18
N ASP A 207 27.16 -13.38 22.98
CA ASP A 207 26.00 -13.79 23.77
C ASP A 207 24.72 -13.65 22.95
N PHE A 208 23.88 -14.67 23.05
CA PHE A 208 22.60 -14.77 22.36
C PHE A 208 21.47 -14.93 23.38
N PHE A 209 20.47 -14.07 23.26
CA PHE A 209 19.31 -14.04 24.15
C PHE A 209 18.06 -13.64 23.37
N ASP A 210 16.97 -14.41 23.55
CA ASP A 210 15.65 -14.10 22.99
C ASP A 210 15.66 -13.71 21.49
N GLY A 211 16.28 -14.55 20.66
CA GLY A 211 16.33 -14.31 19.21
C GLY A 211 17.35 -13.26 18.76
N LYS A 212 18.05 -12.59 19.68
CA LYS A 212 18.94 -11.44 19.39
C LYS A 212 20.38 -11.71 19.84
N ILE A 213 21.32 -11.17 19.06
CA ILE A 213 22.73 -11.08 19.44
C ILE A 213 22.91 -9.85 20.32
N ILE A 214 23.56 -10.00 21.46
CA ILE A 214 23.96 -8.88 22.32
C ILE A 214 25.24 -8.29 21.73
N GLN A 215 25.10 -7.22 20.94
CA GLN A 215 26.21 -6.65 20.15
C GLN A 215 27.45 -6.30 20.98
N ASP A 216 27.26 -5.86 22.23
CA ASP A 216 28.34 -5.48 23.14
C ASP A 216 29.24 -6.67 23.56
N THR A 217 28.75 -7.90 23.41
CA THR A 217 29.48 -9.13 23.76
C THR A 217 30.20 -9.76 22.57
N TYR A 218 30.15 -9.10 21.42
CA TYR A 218 30.74 -9.60 20.18
C TYR A 218 32.27 -9.48 20.20
N GLU A 219 32.96 -10.61 20.06
CA GLU A 219 34.41 -10.68 19.96
C GLU A 219 34.83 -11.51 18.73
N GLU A 220 35.70 -10.95 17.89
CA GLU A 220 36.45 -11.74 16.89
C GLU A 220 37.88 -12.00 17.40
N LYS A 221 38.26 -13.28 17.49
CA LYS A 221 39.61 -13.72 17.84
C LYS A 221 40.24 -14.35 16.61
N ASN A 222 41.37 -13.81 16.16
CA ASN A 222 42.18 -14.50 15.17
C ASN A 222 42.76 -15.76 15.83
N LEU A 223 42.55 -16.91 15.20
CA LEU A 223 43.21 -18.14 15.60
C LEU A 223 44.60 -18.10 14.97
N THR A 224 45.57 -17.59 15.73
CA THR A 224 46.98 -17.80 15.39
C THR A 224 47.25 -19.29 15.29
N LYS A 225 47.81 -19.71 14.15
CA LYS A 225 48.29 -21.08 13.93
C LYS A 225 49.30 -21.49 14.98
#